data_AF-A0A497N738-F1
#
_entry.id   AF-A0A497N738-F1
#
_cell.length_a   1.000
_cell.length_b   1.000
_cell.length_c   1.000
_cell.angle_alpha   90.00
_cell.angle_beta   90.00
_cell.angle_gamma   90.00
#
_symmetry.space_group_name_H-M   'P 1'
#
loop_
_entity.id
_entity.type
_entity.pdbx_description
1 polymer ?
#
loop_
_entity_poly.entity_id
_entity_poly.type
_entity_poly.pdbx_seq_one_letter_code
_entity_poly.pdbx_strand_id
1 'polypeptide(L)' 'MAFERKLANLTVKVLKGNLLEVEAEALVNPANSLLIMGGGVAGAIKR' A
#
# COMPACT_ATOMS: atom_id res chain seq x y z
N MET A 1 0.94 -7.34 -14.82
CA MET A 1 1.43 -6.01 -14.37
C MET A 1 0.81 -4.97 -15.29
N ALA A 2 0.05 -4.01 -14.76
CA ALA A 2 -0.73 -3.10 -15.60
C ALA A 2 0.04 -1.82 -15.98
N PHE A 3 1.03 -1.42 -15.17
CA PHE A 3 1.87 -0.25 -15.43
C PHE A 3 3.16 -0.30 -14.61
N GLU A 4 4.28 0.06 -15.23
CA GLU A 4 5.56 0.31 -14.56
C GLU A 4 6.30 1.47 -15.26
N ARG A 5 6.87 2.39 -14.48
CA ARG A 5 7.67 3.51 -14.98
C ARG A 5 8.85 3.81 -14.07
N LYS A 6 10.03 4.00 -14.68
CA LYS A 6 11.24 4.47 -14.00
C LYS A 6 11.38 5.99 -14.10
N LEU A 7 11.67 6.63 -12.98
CA LEU A 7 11.89 8.07 -12.81
C LEU A 7 13.21 8.26 -12.04
N ALA A 8 14.32 8.49 -12.76
CA ALA A 8 15.67 8.50 -12.17
C ALA A 8 15.94 7.24 -11.32
N ASN A 9 16.04 7.38 -9.99
CA ASN A 9 16.26 6.31 -9.03
C ASN A 9 14.97 5.73 -8.42
N LEU A 10 13.79 6.17 -8.88
CA LEU A 10 12.49 5.69 -8.42
C LEU A 10 11.83 4.79 -9.49
N THR A 11 11.25 3.68 -9.06
CA THR A 11 10.37 2.85 -9.90
C THR A 11 8.96 2.90 -9.36
N VAL A 12 8.00 3.27 -10.21
CA VAL A 12 6.57 3.33 -9.88
C VAL A 12 5.86 2.19 -10.58
N LYS A 13 5.17 1.32 -9.83
CA LYS A 13 4.40 0.19 -10.34
C LYS A 13 2.94 0.32 -9.93
N VAL A 14 2.02 -0.07 -10.82
CA VAL A 14 0.60 -0.26 -10.47
C VAL A 14 0.28 -1.74 -10.54
N LEU A 15 -0.14 -2.27 -9.39
CA LEU A 15 -0.45 -3.68 -9.18
C LEU A 15 -1.94 -3.79 -8.80
N LYS A 16 -2.60 -4.83 -9.30
CA LYS A 16 -3.89 -5.29 -8.78
C LYS A 16 -3.61 -6.45 -7.84
N GLY A 17 -3.93 -6.32 -6.56
CA GLY A 17 -3.65 -7.34 -5.55
C GLY A 17 -3.95 -6.90 -4.14
N ASN A 18 -3.50 -7.70 -3.17
CA ASN A 18 -3.60 -7.42 -1.74
C ASN A 18 -2.34 -6.67 -1.26
N LEU A 19 -2.52 -5.53 -0.59
CA LEU A 19 -1.42 -4.70 -0.11
C LEU A 19 -0.52 -5.45 0.90
N LEU A 20 -1.10 -6.37 1.69
CA LEU A 20 -0.36 -7.11 2.73
C LEU A 20 0.57 -8.19 2.18
N GLU A 21 0.45 -8.53 0.91
CA GLU A 21 1.28 -9.54 0.23
C GLU A 21 2.43 -8.89 -0.57
N VAL A 22 2.50 -7.55 -0.58
CA VAL A 22 3.57 -6.82 -1.27
C VAL A 22 4.84 -6.87 -0.43
N GLU A 23 5.90 -7.44 -0.99
CA GLU A 23 7.24 -7.41 -0.40
C GLU A 23 7.82 -5.99 -0.51
N ALA A 24 7.90 -5.30 0.62
CA ALA A 24 8.43 -3.95 0.73
C ALA A 24 8.96 -3.69 2.15
N GLU A 25 9.91 -2.76 2.28
CA GLU A 25 10.46 -2.36 3.58
C GLU A 25 9.43 -1.65 4.47
N ALA A 26 8.43 -1.00 3.86
CA ALA A 26 7.35 -0.31 4.55
C ALA A 26 6.06 -0.28 3.72
N LEU A 27 4.92 -0.21 4.42
CA LEU A 27 3.58 -0.05 3.84
C LEU A 27 2.95 1.27 4.27
N VAL A 28 2.23 1.92 3.35
CA VAL A 28 1.47 3.14 3.66
C VAL A 28 0.05 2.77 4.04
N ASN A 29 -0.37 3.17 5.24
CA ASN A 29 -1.72 2.92 5.74
C ASN A 29 -2.66 4.10 5.42
N PRO A 30 -3.76 3.90 4.68
CA PRO A 30 -4.80 4.91 4.50
C PRO A 30 -5.69 5.00 5.76
N ALA A 31 -5.20 5.66 6.80
CA ALA A 31 -5.93 5.90 8.05
C ALA A 31 -6.73 7.21 8.02
N ASN A 32 -7.70 7.34 8.94
CA ASN A 32 -8.31 8.62 9.28
C ASN A 32 -7.44 9.43 10.26
N SER A 33 -7.80 10.69 10.47
CA SER A 33 -7.06 11.63 11.35
C SER A 33 -7.01 11.22 12.83
N LEU A 34 -7.93 10.37 13.28
CA LEU A 34 -7.96 9.85 14.65
C LEU A 34 -7.15 8.56 14.82
N LEU A 35 -6.54 8.05 13.75
CA LEU A 35 -5.81 6.78 13.70
C LEU A 35 -6.64 5.55 14.11
N ILE A 36 -7.97 5.64 14.02
CA ILE A 36 -8.87 4.53 14.33
C ILE A 36 -8.93 3.59 13.12
N MET A 37 -8.31 2.42 13.24
CA MET A 37 -8.24 1.40 12.18
C MET A 37 -9.43 0.42 12.25
N GLY A 38 -10.64 0.92 11.98
CA GLY A 38 -11.88 0.14 12.12
C GLY A 38 -12.16 -0.84 10.98
N GLY A 39 -11.88 -0.47 9.72
CA GLY A 39 -12.23 -1.25 8.53
C GLY A 39 -11.39 -0.92 7.31
N GLY A 40 -11.75 -1.49 6.15
CA GLY A 40 -11.01 -1.33 4.89
C GLY A 40 -9.56 -1.81 4.97
N VAL A 41 -8.67 -1.16 4.22
CA VAL A 41 -7.23 -1.49 4.20
C VAL A 41 -6.58 -1.21 5.56
N ALA A 42 -6.96 -0.14 6.26
CA ALA A 42 -6.45 0.14 7.61
C ALA A 42 -6.81 -0.98 8.59
N GLY A 43 -8.06 -1.46 8.56
CA GLY A 43 -8.47 -2.60 9.37
C GLY A 43 -7.78 -3.90 8.96
N ALA A 44 -7.46 -4.09 7.67
CA ALA A 44 -6.70 -5.24 7.19
C ALA A 44 -5.25 -5.22 7.68
N ILE A 45 -4.59 -4.06 7.67
CA ILE A 45 -3.21 -3.89 8.19
C ILE A 45 -3.13 -4.17 9.70
N LYS A 46 -4.17 -3.85 10.47
CA LYS A 46 -4.17 -4.05 11.93
C LYS A 46 -4.30 -5.53 12.35
N ARG A 47 -4.92 -6.37 11.53
CA ARG A 47 -5.26 -7.77 11.87
C ARG A 47 -4.19 -8.73 11.38
#